data_AF-A0A2D6YLB7-F1
#
_entry.id   AF-A0A2D6YLB7-F1
#
_cell.length_a   1.000
_cell.length_b   1.000
_cell.length_c   1.000
_cell.angle_alpha   90.00
_cell.angle_beta   90.00
_cell.angle_gamma   90.00
#
_symmetry.space_group_name_H-M   'P 1'
#
loop_
_entity.id
_entity.type
_entity.pdbx_description
1 polymer ?
#
loop_
_entity_poly.entity_id
_entity_poly.type
_entity_poly.pdbx_seq_one_letter_code
_entity_poly.pdbx_strand_id
1 'polypeptide(L)'
;MPTQTSACARCKNWDLSFAVSANDQGNTYVTGFTQGVLYGDSSAGGLDAFLIRFGSQGRELWRRQFGSIGDETGVAITTDEEGSVYLTGQTDGNLGEFTNEGGKDLFVAKDDSLGSQQWLTQWGTAGDDLGIKIWMYLVA
;
A
#
# COMPACT_ATOMS: atom_id res chain seq x y z
N MET A 1 -37.27 -2.09 9.68
CA MET A 1 -35.86 -2.53 9.78
C MET A 1 -35.58 -3.43 8.59
N PRO A 2 -34.69 -3.08 7.65
CA PRO A 2 -34.37 -3.99 6.56
C PRO A 2 -33.45 -5.10 7.09
N THR A 3 -33.84 -6.32 6.75
CA THR A 3 -33.22 -7.59 7.09
C THR A 3 -31.92 -7.79 6.29
N GLN A 4 -30.80 -7.95 7.00
CA GLN A 4 -29.54 -8.38 6.42
C GLN A 4 -29.67 -9.80 5.86
N THR A 5 -29.89 -9.92 4.56
CA THR A 5 -29.81 -11.19 3.82
C THR A 5 -28.94 -11.01 2.59
N SER A 6 -27.65 -10.73 2.83
CA SER A 6 -26.58 -10.88 1.84
C SER A 6 -25.19 -10.87 2.50
N ALA A 7 -25.07 -11.51 3.68
CA ALA A 7 -23.78 -11.71 4.33
C ALA A 7 -22.91 -12.67 3.49
N CYS A 8 -22.06 -12.04 2.70
CA CYS A 8 -20.76 -12.52 2.25
C CYS A 8 -20.66 -13.70 1.28
N ALA A 9 -20.99 -13.44 0.01
CA ALA A 9 -20.33 -14.10 -1.12
C ALA A 9 -19.01 -13.40 -1.54
N ARG A 10 -18.62 -12.29 -0.87
CA ARG A 10 -17.36 -11.56 -1.08
C ARG A 10 -16.22 -11.93 -0.11
N CYS A 11 -16.44 -12.86 0.83
CA CYS A 11 -15.46 -13.22 1.88
C CYS A 11 -14.41 -14.27 1.44
N LYS A 12 -14.14 -14.43 0.15
CA LYS A 12 -13.07 -15.34 -0.31
C LYS A 12 -11.73 -14.65 -0.52
N ASN A 13 -11.71 -13.33 -0.35
CA ASN A 13 -10.58 -12.49 -0.65
C ASN A 13 -9.92 -12.04 0.65
N TRP A 14 -8.59 -12.13 0.70
CA TRP A 14 -7.82 -11.76 1.88
C TRP A 14 -7.46 -10.29 1.82
N ASP A 15 -7.87 -9.55 2.85
CA ASP A 15 -7.49 -8.16 3.06
C ASP A 15 -6.85 -8.05 4.44
N LEU A 16 -5.55 -7.74 4.50
CA LEU A 16 -4.79 -7.63 5.74
C LEU A 16 -4.01 -6.33 5.76
N SER A 17 -4.06 -5.62 6.89
CA SER A 17 -3.19 -4.47 7.17
C SER A 17 -1.95 -4.88 7.97
N PHE A 18 -0.82 -4.22 7.71
CA PHE A 18 0.45 -4.52 8.37
C PHE A 18 1.07 -3.34 9.11
N ALA A 19 0.92 -2.12 8.61
CA ALA A 19 1.51 -0.94 9.23
C ALA A 19 0.59 0.27 9.21
N VAL A 20 0.78 1.12 10.21
CA VAL A 20 0.10 2.39 10.40
C VAL A 20 1.13 3.49 10.71
N SER A 21 0.96 4.68 10.14
CA SER A 21 1.73 5.88 10.48
C SER A 21 0.77 7.06 10.68
N ALA A 22 1.17 8.07 11.44
CA ALA A 22 0.40 9.30 11.60
C ALA A 22 1.31 10.53 11.51
N ASN A 23 0.74 11.63 11.01
CA ASN A 23 1.41 12.93 11.04
C ASN A 23 0.89 13.80 12.21
N ASP A 24 1.53 14.94 12.46
CA ASP A 24 1.21 15.82 13.60
C ASP A 24 -0.18 16.46 13.54
N GLN A 25 -0.82 16.44 12.36
CA GLN A 25 -2.19 16.89 12.16
C GLN A 25 -3.23 15.80 12.53
N GLY A 26 -2.76 14.60 12.91
CA GLY A 26 -3.59 13.45 13.24
C GLY A 26 -4.10 12.67 12.03
N ASN A 27 -3.61 12.96 10.82
CA ASN A 27 -3.94 12.12 9.67
C ASN A 27 -3.23 10.78 9.82
N THR A 28 -3.95 9.69 9.58
CA THR A 28 -3.45 8.33 9.74
C THR A 28 -3.35 7.66 8.38
N TYR A 29 -2.30 6.88 8.17
CA TYR A 29 -2.02 6.18 6.94
C TYR A 29 -1.92 4.70 7.27
N VAL A 30 -2.51 3.84 6.44
CA VAL A 30 -2.52 2.38 6.65
C VAL A 30 -2.11 1.69 5.36
N THR A 31 -1.27 0.66 5.49
CA THR A 31 -0.88 -0.20 4.37
C THR A 31 -1.09 -1.67 4.70
N GLY A 32 -1.03 -2.49 3.66
CA GLY A 32 -1.23 -3.93 3.70
C GLY A 32 -1.34 -4.49 2.29
N PHE A 33 -2.11 -5.57 2.16
CA PHE A 33 -2.57 -6.06 0.86
C PHE A 33 -4.07 -6.32 0.87
N THR A 34 -4.61 -6.38 -0.33
CA THR A 34 -6.00 -6.77 -0.61
C THR A 34 -6.00 -7.76 -1.77
N GLN A 35 -6.99 -8.64 -1.77
CA GLN A 35 -7.22 -9.54 -2.89
C GLN A 35 -8.42 -9.02 -3.68
N GLY A 36 -8.18 -8.43 -4.85
CA GLY A 36 -9.23 -7.87 -5.71
C GLY A 36 -9.39 -6.36 -5.59
N VAL A 37 -10.56 -5.86 -5.98
CA VAL A 37 -10.78 -4.41 -6.15
C VAL A 37 -11.11 -3.73 -4.81
N LEU A 38 -10.19 -2.89 -4.33
CA LEU A 38 -10.44 -1.99 -3.22
C LEU A 38 -11.25 -0.77 -3.69
N TYR A 39 -12.57 -0.82 -3.48
CA TYR A 39 -13.50 0.31 -3.60
C TYR A 39 -13.41 1.14 -4.91
N GLY A 40 -13.22 0.48 -6.05
CA GLY A 40 -13.33 1.08 -7.37
C GLY A 40 -12.00 1.37 -8.07
N ASP A 41 -10.87 1.07 -7.45
CA ASP A 41 -9.60 0.93 -8.16
C ASP A 41 -9.60 -0.32 -9.06
N SER A 42 -8.50 -0.57 -9.76
CA SER A 42 -8.26 -1.82 -10.49
C SER A 42 -7.48 -2.80 -9.62
N SER A 43 -7.86 -4.07 -9.67
CA SER A 43 -6.96 -5.15 -9.27
C SER A 43 -6.12 -5.57 -10.46
N ALA A 44 -4.82 -5.73 -10.28
CA ALA A 44 -3.89 -6.01 -11.37
C ALA A 44 -3.59 -7.51 -11.54
N GLY A 45 -3.97 -8.34 -10.57
CA GLY A 45 -3.61 -9.75 -10.56
C GLY A 45 -3.91 -10.43 -9.23
N GLY A 46 -2.86 -10.88 -8.55
CA GLY A 46 -2.91 -11.60 -7.29
C GLY A 46 -3.31 -10.72 -6.11
N LEU A 47 -2.43 -10.58 -5.13
CA LEU A 47 -2.56 -9.61 -4.05
C LEU A 47 -2.08 -8.25 -4.52
N ASP A 48 -2.83 -7.18 -4.24
CA ASP A 48 -2.40 -5.81 -4.50
C ASP A 48 -2.03 -5.16 -3.16
N ALA A 49 -0.87 -4.50 -3.08
CA ALA A 49 -0.54 -3.68 -1.93
C ALA A 49 -1.46 -2.44 -1.91
N PHE A 50 -1.83 -1.96 -0.73
CA PHE A 50 -2.64 -0.74 -0.64
C PHE A 50 -2.00 0.33 0.25
N LEU A 51 -2.43 1.57 0.03
CA LEU A 51 -2.19 2.69 0.92
C LEU A 51 -3.47 3.50 1.06
N ILE A 52 -3.91 3.71 2.29
CA ILE A 52 -5.11 4.49 2.60
C ILE A 52 -4.75 5.59 3.57
N ARG A 53 -5.22 6.81 3.29
CA ARG A 53 -5.12 7.95 4.20
C ARG A 53 -6.48 8.26 4.81
N PHE A 54 -6.49 8.44 6.13
CA PHE A 54 -7.61 8.91 6.93
C PHE A 54 -7.29 10.28 7.53
N GLY A 55 -8.28 11.15 7.59
CA GLY A 55 -8.20 12.40 8.35
C GLY A 55 -8.28 12.15 9.85
N SER A 56 -8.00 13.18 10.65
CA SER A 56 -8.03 13.10 12.13
C SER A 56 -9.37 12.70 12.76
N GLN A 57 -10.45 12.70 11.98
CA GLN A 57 -11.78 12.25 12.38
C GLN A 57 -12.10 10.82 11.90
N GLY A 58 -11.10 10.08 11.42
CA GLY A 58 -11.25 8.71 10.89
C GLY A 58 -11.95 8.61 9.54
N ARG A 59 -12.17 9.74 8.84
CA ARG A 59 -12.74 9.74 7.49
C ARG A 59 -11.67 9.44 6.47
N GLU A 60 -11.91 8.51 5.56
CA GLU A 60 -11.02 8.27 4.41
C GLU A 60 -10.91 9.56 3.58
N LEU A 61 -9.68 9.95 3.26
CA LEU A 61 -9.37 11.08 2.39
C LEU A 61 -9.03 10.61 0.98
N TRP A 62 -8.21 9.57 0.88
CA TRP A 62 -7.85 8.93 -0.37
C TRP A 62 -7.29 7.52 -0.13
N ARG A 63 -7.21 6.74 -1.21
CA ARG A 63 -6.56 5.42 -1.25
C ARG A 63 -5.79 5.23 -2.55
N ARG A 64 -4.94 4.21 -2.57
CA ARG A 64 -4.25 3.70 -3.76
C ARG A 64 -4.02 2.20 -3.63
N GLN A 65 -4.20 1.47 -4.73
CA GLN A 65 -3.68 0.12 -4.90
C GLN A 65 -2.42 0.14 -5.76
N PHE A 66 -1.43 -0.66 -5.37
CA PHE A 66 -0.19 -0.94 -6.09
C PHE A 66 -0.24 -2.41 -6.48
N GLY A 67 -0.36 -2.66 -7.77
CA GLY A 67 -0.63 -3.98 -8.30
C GLY A 67 0.17 -4.28 -9.56
N SER A 68 0.53 -5.54 -9.72
CA SER A 68 1.04 -6.15 -10.94
C SER A 68 0.27 -7.46 -11.22
N ILE A 69 0.75 -8.25 -12.18
CA ILE A 69 0.19 -9.61 -12.39
C ILE A 69 0.51 -10.56 -11.22
N GLY A 70 1.51 -10.21 -10.39
CA GLY A 70 1.96 -10.96 -9.23
C GLY A 70 1.26 -10.55 -7.93
N ASP A 71 1.91 -10.84 -6.82
CA ASP A 71 1.52 -10.50 -5.45
C ASP A 71 2.38 -9.34 -4.92
N GLU A 72 1.70 -8.28 -4.50
CA GLU A 72 2.27 -7.13 -3.81
C GLU A 72 1.83 -7.10 -2.35
N THR A 73 2.78 -6.77 -1.46
CA THR A 73 2.48 -6.54 -0.06
C THR A 73 3.15 -5.26 0.42
N GLY A 74 2.34 -4.31 0.88
CA GLY A 74 2.83 -3.15 1.62
C GLY A 74 3.12 -3.53 3.07
N VAL A 75 4.37 -3.33 3.51
CA VAL A 75 4.85 -3.86 4.80
C VAL A 75 5.06 -2.76 5.83
N ALA A 76 5.66 -1.64 5.44
CA ALA A 76 5.97 -0.55 6.36
C ALA A 76 5.74 0.81 5.71
N ILE A 77 5.34 1.78 6.52
CA ILE A 77 5.10 3.16 6.09
C ILE A 77 5.69 4.17 7.08
N THR A 78 6.05 5.35 6.56
CA THR A 78 6.40 6.54 7.35
C THR A 78 5.87 7.78 6.64
N THR A 79 5.69 8.87 7.38
CA THR A 79 5.16 10.15 6.85
C THR A 79 6.11 11.31 7.13
N ASP A 80 6.15 12.33 6.27
CA ASP A 80 6.81 13.61 6.56
C ASP A 80 5.84 14.60 7.23
N GLU A 81 6.38 15.75 7.66
CA GLU A 81 5.62 16.84 8.28
C GLU A 81 4.59 17.44 7.31
N GLU A 82 4.92 17.45 6.02
CA GLU A 82 4.05 17.91 4.93
C GLU A 82 2.91 16.93 4.61
N GLY A 83 2.94 15.72 5.17
CA GLY A 83 1.92 14.68 5.00
C GLY A 83 2.09 13.84 3.73
N SER A 84 3.24 13.89 3.06
CA SER A 84 3.63 12.83 2.14
C SER A 84 3.87 11.54 2.92
N VAL A 85 3.66 10.42 2.25
CA VAL A 85 3.80 9.09 2.82
C VAL A 85 4.72 8.26 1.95
N TYR A 86 5.59 7.54 2.63
CA TYR A 86 6.54 6.61 2.04
C TYR A 86 6.11 5.21 2.44
N LEU A 87 5.99 4.35 1.44
CA LEU A 87 5.63 2.95 1.58
C LEU A 87 6.81 2.09 1.13
N THR A 88 7.09 1.03 1.87
CA THR A 88 7.96 -0.05 1.39
C THR A 88 7.29 -1.40 1.55
N GLY A 89 7.67 -2.33 0.69
CA GLY A 89 7.10 -3.66 0.64
C GLY A 89 7.86 -4.55 -0.33
N GLN A 90 7.14 -5.55 -0.84
CA GLN A 90 7.66 -6.53 -1.79
C GLN A 90 6.66 -6.79 -2.93
N THR A 91 7.17 -7.17 -4.09
CA THR A 91 6.41 -7.59 -5.29
C THR A 91 7.08 -8.82 -5.91
N ASP A 92 6.33 -9.80 -6.41
CA ASP A 92 6.88 -10.86 -7.28
C ASP A 92 6.53 -10.67 -8.76
N GLY A 93 6.20 -9.43 -9.13
CA GLY A 93 5.90 -9.05 -10.51
C GLY A 93 6.51 -7.71 -10.92
N ASN A 94 6.12 -7.28 -12.12
CA ASN A 94 6.58 -6.03 -12.72
C ASN A 94 5.71 -4.88 -12.20
N LEU A 95 6.15 -4.20 -11.14
CA LEU A 95 5.36 -3.14 -10.52
C LEU A 95 5.61 -1.80 -11.24
N GLY A 96 4.57 -1.24 -11.85
CA GLY A 96 4.69 -0.02 -12.65
C GLY A 96 5.50 -0.25 -13.93
N GLU A 97 6.59 0.50 -14.11
CA GLU A 97 7.48 0.38 -15.28
C GLU A 97 8.71 -0.52 -15.04
N PHE A 98 8.84 -1.10 -13.84
CA PHE A 98 9.99 -1.90 -13.45
C PHE A 98 9.82 -3.38 -13.82
N THR A 99 10.94 -4.09 -13.93
CA THR A 99 10.98 -5.52 -14.23
C THR A 99 11.44 -6.29 -13.01
N ASN A 100 10.76 -7.39 -12.71
CA ASN A 100 11.15 -8.31 -11.65
C ASN A 100 12.43 -9.08 -12.04
N GLU A 101 13.41 -9.12 -11.12
CA GLU A 101 14.72 -9.72 -11.36
C GLU A 101 14.82 -11.20 -10.90
N GLY A 102 13.74 -11.79 -10.37
CA GLY A 102 13.68 -13.20 -10.00
C GLY A 102 12.62 -13.54 -8.97
N GLY A 103 13.01 -13.55 -7.69
CA GLY A 103 12.10 -13.84 -6.58
C GLY A 103 11.21 -12.63 -6.29
N LYS A 104 10.98 -12.36 -5.02
CA LYS A 104 10.37 -11.09 -4.62
C LYS A 104 11.39 -9.96 -4.76
N ASP A 105 10.97 -8.84 -5.30
CA ASP A 105 11.74 -7.60 -5.31
C ASP A 105 11.19 -6.64 -4.27
N LEU A 106 12.06 -5.84 -3.66
CA LEU A 106 11.63 -4.77 -2.78
C LEU A 106 11.13 -3.60 -3.61
N PHE A 107 10.08 -2.93 -3.13
CA PHE A 107 9.66 -1.66 -3.69
C PHE A 107 9.60 -0.57 -2.63
N VAL A 108 9.75 0.67 -3.09
CA VAL A 108 9.49 1.88 -2.33
C VAL A 108 8.65 2.81 -3.18
N ALA A 109 7.63 3.40 -2.58
CA ALA A 109 6.78 4.41 -3.22
C ALA A 109 6.65 5.64 -2.33
N LYS A 110 6.48 6.81 -2.96
CA LYS A 110 6.10 8.05 -2.28
C LYS A 110 4.84 8.62 -2.92
N ASP A 111 3.84 8.88 -2.07
CA ASP A 111 2.65 9.64 -2.43
C ASP A 111 2.64 10.96 -1.64
N ASP A 112 2.20 12.05 -2.27
CA ASP A 112 2.02 13.32 -1.59
C ASP A 112 0.76 13.33 -0.70
N SER A 113 0.56 14.42 0.05
CA SER A 113 -0.60 14.54 0.93
C SER A 113 -1.94 14.52 0.18
N LEU A 114 -1.97 14.89 -1.09
CA LEU A 114 -3.18 14.86 -1.93
C LEU A 114 -3.44 13.48 -2.54
N GLY A 115 -2.54 12.51 -2.31
CA GLY A 115 -2.64 11.16 -2.84
C GLY A 115 -2.12 11.03 -4.27
N SER A 116 -1.35 12.00 -4.77
CA SER A 116 -0.64 11.87 -6.05
C SER A 116 0.68 11.12 -5.84
N GLN A 117 0.88 10.03 -6.56
CA GLN A 117 2.15 9.31 -6.57
C GLN A 117 3.23 10.19 -7.18
N GLN A 118 4.30 10.42 -6.42
CA GLN A 118 5.46 11.21 -6.83
C GLN A 118 6.49 10.32 -7.52
N TRP A 119 6.71 9.13 -6.98
CA TRP A 119 7.57 8.12 -7.57
C TRP A 119 7.27 6.74 -6.99
N LEU A 120 7.62 5.73 -7.77
CA LEU A 120 7.68 4.32 -7.42
C LEU A 120 9.03 3.81 -7.89
N THR A 121 9.61 2.90 -7.13
CA THR A 121 10.87 2.23 -7.47
C THR A 121 10.85 0.80 -7.00
N GLN A 122 11.40 -0.11 -7.80
CA GLN A 122 11.56 -1.53 -7.51
C GLN A 122 13.02 -1.91 -7.71
N TRP A 123 13.55 -2.74 -6.82
CA TRP A 123 14.91 -3.28 -6.89
C TRP A 123 14.95 -4.73 -6.39
N GLY A 124 15.77 -5.55 -7.03
CA GLY A 124 16.00 -6.91 -6.58
C GLY A 124 17.12 -7.62 -7.30
N THR A 125 17.19 -8.92 -7.04
CA THR A 125 18.15 -9.88 -7.56
C THR A 125 17.40 -11.15 -7.98
N ALA A 126 18.13 -12.20 -8.38
CA ALA A 126 17.51 -13.49 -8.67
C ALA A 126 16.82 -14.16 -7.45
N GLY A 127 17.04 -13.65 -6.22
CA GLY A 127 16.46 -14.16 -4.98
C GLY A 127 15.32 -13.28 -4.46
N ASP A 128 14.97 -13.48 -3.19
CA ASP A 128 13.99 -12.65 -2.48
C ASP A 128 14.68 -11.44 -1.81
N ASP A 129 14.22 -10.25 -2.18
CA ASP A 129 14.62 -8.94 -1.69
C ASP A 129 13.39 -8.26 -1.06
N LEU A 130 13.46 -7.95 0.24
CA LEU A 130 12.27 -7.58 1.03
C LEU A 130 12.41 -6.18 1.63
N GLY A 131 11.47 -5.30 1.30
CA GLY A 131 11.27 -4.02 2.00
C GLY A 131 10.50 -4.23 3.30
N ILE A 132 11.20 -4.35 4.43
CA ILE A 132 10.58 -4.72 5.72
C ILE A 132 10.36 -3.54 6.69
N LYS A 133 11.09 -2.44 6.51
CA LYS A 133 11.01 -1.29 7.41
C LYS A 133 11.46 -0.03 6.70
N ILE A 134 10.76 1.06 6.96
CA ILE A 134 11.13 2.41 6.54
C ILE A 134 10.94 3.36 7.72
N TRP A 135 11.85 4.31 7.88
CA TRP A 135 11.74 5.39 8.85
C TRP A 135 12.39 6.63 8.28
N MET A 136 11.92 7.78 8.70
CA MET A 136 12.48 9.07 8.32
C MET A 136 13.14 9.72 9.52
N TYR A 137 14.33 10.28 9.31
CA TYR A 137 14.99 11.12 10.29
C TYR A 137 14.56 12.56 10.07
N LEU A 138 13.95 13.15 11.09
CA LEU A 138 13.85 14.60 11.21
C LEU A 138 15.21 15.14 11.62
N VAL A 139 15.84 15.92 10.74
CA VAL A 139 16.98 16.76 11.15
C VAL A 139 16.37 18.07 11.65
N ALA A 140 16.38 18.24 12.97
CA ALA A 140 15.99 19.47 13.65
C ALA A 140 17.02 20.59 13.43
#